data_AF-P73830-F1
#
_entry.id   AF-P73830-F1
#
_cell.length_a   1.000
_cell.length_b   1.000
_cell.length_c   1.000
_cell.angle_alpha   90.00
_cell.angle_beta   90.00
_cell.angle_gamma   90.00
#
_symmetry.space_group_name_H-M   'P 1'
#
loop_
_entity.id
_entity.type
_entity.pdbx_description
1 polymer ?
#
loop_
_entity_poly.entity_id
_entity_poly.type
_entity_poly.pdbx_seq_one_letter_code
_entity_poly.pdbx_strand_id
1 'polypeptide(L)'
;MKVKVILKILERDGWYVARIRGSHRQLKHPHKAGLVTVLGKPSDELAPGTLASILKQSSQAIRYYFMKYLVIIETTTTGFSAYSPDLPGCVATGKTKQEVEQNMSEAIAFHLEGMRLEGLTIPEPTSFSAYVTVAA
;
A
#
# COMPACT_ATOMS: atom_id res chain seq x y z
N MET A 1 -4.71 -4.77 -13.87
CA MET A 1 -4.14 -3.56 -13.23
C MET A 1 -3.69 -2.58 -14.30
N LYS A 2 -3.96 -1.27 -14.16
CA LYS A 2 -3.59 -0.25 -15.17
C LYS A 2 -2.12 0.15 -15.11
N VAL A 3 -1.54 0.55 -16.25
CA VAL A 3 -0.16 1.05 -16.36
C VAL A 3 0.12 2.21 -15.39
N LYS A 4 -0.82 3.16 -15.25
CA LYS A 4 -0.66 4.26 -14.28
C LYS A 4 -0.50 3.79 -12.83
N VAL A 5 -1.13 2.66 -12.49
CA VAL A 5 -1.10 2.11 -11.13
C VAL A 5 0.27 1.48 -10.88
N ILE A 6 0.78 0.64 -11.79
CA ILE A 6 2.11 0.04 -11.60
C ILE A 6 3.22 1.09 -11.55
N LEU A 7 3.14 2.16 -12.33
CA LEU A 7 4.15 3.22 -12.32
C LEU A 7 4.19 3.92 -10.96
N LYS A 8 3.02 4.24 -10.38
CA LYS A 8 2.93 4.78 -9.02
C LYS A 8 3.47 3.81 -7.97
N ILE A 9 3.22 2.51 -8.12
CA ILE A 9 3.75 1.49 -7.21
C ILE A 9 5.28 1.47 -7.26
N LEU A 10 5.85 1.41 -8.45
CA LEU A 10 7.30 1.40 -8.67
C LEU A 10 7.93 2.69 -8.13
N GLU A 11 7.34 3.85 -8.44
CA GLU A 11 7.77 5.15 -7.94
C GLU A 11 7.77 5.20 -6.41
N ARG A 12 6.69 4.76 -5.78
CA ARG A 12 6.59 4.65 -4.32
C ARG A 12 7.61 3.70 -3.73
N ASP A 13 8.02 2.66 -4.43
CA ASP A 13 9.09 1.76 -3.97
C ASP A 13 10.49 2.36 -4.13
N GLY A 14 10.64 3.48 -4.85
CA GLY A 14 11.91 4.17 -5.08
C GLY A 14 12.48 3.96 -6.48
N TRP A 15 11.73 3.32 -7.38
CA TRP A 15 12.09 3.26 -8.79
C TRP A 15 11.78 4.60 -9.46
N TYR A 16 12.72 5.12 -10.23
CA TYR A 16 12.52 6.38 -10.96
C TYR A 16 12.80 6.18 -12.45
N VAL A 17 12.14 6.96 -13.28
CA VAL A 17 12.29 6.89 -14.73
C VAL A 17 13.69 7.40 -15.10
N ALA A 18 14.53 6.49 -15.60
CA ALA A 18 15.89 6.79 -16.03
C ALA A 18 15.95 7.26 -17.48
N ARG A 19 15.07 6.72 -18.33
CA ARG A 19 15.00 7.03 -19.76
C ARG A 19 13.60 6.83 -20.31
N ILE A 20 13.24 7.68 -21.26
CA ILE A 20 11.97 7.61 -22.00
C ILE A 20 12.29 7.55 -23.49
N ARG A 21 11.68 6.60 -24.20
CA ARG A 21 11.72 6.51 -25.67
C ARG A 21 10.30 6.29 -26.20
N GLY A 22 9.69 7.34 -26.72
CA GLY A 22 8.26 7.32 -27.07
C GLY A 22 7.40 6.96 -25.86
N SER A 23 6.59 5.90 -25.96
CA SER A 23 5.76 5.37 -24.86
C SER A 23 6.48 4.44 -23.89
N HIS A 24 7.78 4.17 -24.10
CA HIS A 24 8.57 3.30 -23.24
C HIS A 24 9.15 4.10 -22.09
N ARG A 25 8.88 3.68 -20.86
CA ARG A 25 9.54 4.19 -19.67
C ARG A 25 10.42 3.10 -19.12
N GLN A 26 11.71 3.37 -18.98
CA GLN A 26 12.58 2.49 -18.24
C GLN A 26 12.94 3.10 -16.91
N LEU A 27 12.74 2.31 -15.86
CA LEU A 27 12.94 2.67 -14.47
C LEU A 27 14.18 1.99 -13.91
N LYS A 28 14.88 2.70 -13.02
CA LYS A 28 16.00 2.19 -12.20
C LYS A 28 15.73 2.47 -10.72
N HIS A 29 16.37 1.71 -9.84
CA HIS A 29 16.31 1.90 -8.40
C HIS A 29 17.73 2.17 -7.86
N PRO A 30 17.94 3.08 -6.90
CA PRO A 30 19.29 3.41 -6.40
C PRO A 30 20.03 2.21 -5.78
N HIS A 31 19.29 1.34 -5.10
CA HIS A 31 19.84 0.22 -4.30
C HIS A 31 19.44 -1.18 -4.79
N LYS A 32 18.62 -1.31 -5.85
CA LYS A 32 18.13 -2.61 -6.35
C LYS A 32 18.68 -2.79 -7.77
N ALA A 33 19.21 -3.99 -8.04
CA ALA A 33 19.81 -4.30 -9.33
C ALA A 33 18.75 -4.42 -10.44
N GLY A 34 19.20 -4.16 -11.67
CA GLY A 34 18.42 -4.33 -12.89
C GLY A 34 17.52 -3.15 -13.27
N LEU A 35 16.70 -3.36 -14.29
CA LEU A 35 15.88 -2.33 -14.93
C LEU A 35 14.46 -2.85 -15.15
N VAL A 36 13.48 -1.98 -14.93
CA VAL A 36 12.07 -2.28 -15.25
C VAL A 36 11.66 -1.43 -16.44
N THR A 37 11.14 -2.05 -17.49
CA THR A 37 10.63 -1.32 -18.67
C THR A 37 9.12 -1.46 -18.73
N VAL A 38 8.40 -0.33 -18.69
CA VAL A 38 6.93 -0.29 -18.76
C VAL A 38 6.50 0.46 -20.01
N LEU A 39 5.85 -0.24 -20.93
CA LEU A 39 5.20 0.31 -22.12
C LEU A 39 3.71 0.58 -21.86
N GLY A 40 3.11 1.41 -22.71
CA GLY A 40 1.67 1.60 -22.80
C GLY A 40 1.20 2.99 -22.34
N LYS A 41 -0.03 3.34 -22.68
CA LYS A 41 -0.70 4.54 -22.17
C LYS A 41 -1.06 4.33 -20.69
N PRO A 42 -1.16 5.39 -19.88
CA PRO A 42 -1.55 5.28 -18.48
C PRO A 42 -2.87 4.52 -18.22
N SER A 43 -3.78 4.54 -19.20
CA SER A 43 -5.08 3.87 -19.18
C SER A 43 -5.02 2.37 -19.47
N ASP A 44 -3.97 1.88 -20.13
CA ASP A 44 -3.88 0.51 -20.63
C ASP A 44 -3.79 -0.48 -19.47
N GLU A 45 -4.29 -1.70 -19.69
CA GLU A 45 -4.23 -2.78 -18.71
C GLU A 45 -3.05 -3.71 -18.96
N LEU A 46 -2.42 -4.15 -17.87
CA LEU A 46 -1.39 -5.18 -17.89
C LEU A 46 -2.03 -6.55 -17.72
N ALA A 47 -1.81 -7.43 -18.69
CA ALA A 47 -2.15 -8.84 -18.59
C ALA A 47 -1.36 -9.50 -17.43
N PRO A 48 -1.87 -10.59 -16.82
CA PRO A 48 -1.25 -11.21 -15.64
C PRO A 48 0.22 -11.60 -15.83
N GLY A 49 0.60 -12.18 -16.98
CA GLY A 49 1.99 -12.55 -17.26
C GLY A 49 2.94 -11.36 -17.36
N THR A 50 2.49 -10.25 -17.96
CA THR A 50 3.27 -9.00 -18.05
C THR A 50 3.47 -8.40 -16.66
N LEU A 51 2.41 -8.39 -15.85
CA LEU A 51 2.49 -7.97 -14.46
C LEU A 51 3.47 -8.85 -13.67
N ALA A 52 3.38 -10.17 -13.80
CA ALA A 52 4.30 -11.12 -13.15
C ALA A 52 5.76 -10.90 -13.53
N SER A 53 6.05 -10.54 -14.79
CA SER A 53 7.40 -10.22 -15.25
C SER A 53 7.95 -8.95 -14.60
N ILE A 54 7.15 -7.87 -14.55
CA ILE A 54 7.52 -6.64 -13.83
C ILE A 54 7.76 -6.95 -12.36
N LEU A 55 6.86 -7.71 -11.75
CA LEU A 55 6.90 -8.15 -10.37
C LEU A 55 8.14 -8.96 -10.03
N LYS A 56 8.59 -9.85 -10.91
CA LYS A 56 9.80 -10.63 -10.69
C LYS A 56 11.02 -9.73 -10.48
N GLN A 57 11.06 -8.57 -11.15
CA GLN A 57 12.15 -7.61 -11.03
C GLN A 57 11.95 -6.61 -9.88
N SER A 58 10.69 -6.30 -9.52
CA SER A 58 10.33 -5.26 -8.54
C SER A 58 9.66 -5.77 -7.27
N SER A 59 9.73 -7.07 -6.99
CA SER A 59 8.86 -7.85 -6.09
C SER A 59 8.47 -7.21 -4.75
N GLN A 60 9.38 -6.46 -4.11
CA GLN A 60 9.09 -5.76 -2.86
C GLN A 60 8.02 -4.66 -3.01
N ALA A 61 8.01 -3.94 -4.15
CA ALA A 61 7.20 -2.75 -4.39
C ALA A 61 5.70 -3.01 -4.26
N ILE A 62 5.24 -4.10 -4.88
CA ILE A 62 3.83 -4.47 -4.91
C ILE A 62 3.39 -5.06 -3.57
N ARG A 63 4.27 -5.81 -2.88
CA ARG A 63 3.94 -6.37 -1.57
C ARG A 63 3.60 -5.24 -0.59
N TYR A 64 4.43 -4.20 -0.53
CA TYR A 64 4.16 -3.01 0.28
C TYR A 64 2.89 -2.25 -0.15
N TYR A 65 2.56 -2.25 -1.44
CA TYR A 65 1.38 -1.54 -1.94
C TYR A 65 0.04 -2.21 -1.61
N PHE A 66 0.02 -3.53 -1.38
CA PHE A 66 -1.21 -4.29 -1.08
C PHE A 66 -1.27 -4.84 0.35
N MET A 67 -0.55 -4.22 1.29
CA MET A 67 -0.65 -4.58 2.71
C MET A 67 -2.06 -4.29 3.23
N LYS A 68 -2.59 -5.25 3.99
CA LYS A 68 -3.84 -5.09 4.72
C LYS A 68 -3.52 -5.14 6.20
N TYR A 69 -3.78 -4.04 6.90
CA TYR A 69 -3.66 -3.97 8.35
C TYR A 69 -5.01 -4.26 9.00
N LEU A 70 -5.00 -5.02 10.09
CA LEU A 70 -6.18 -5.17 10.93
C LEU A 70 -6.47 -3.81 11.61
N VAL A 71 -7.73 -3.37 11.55
CA VAL A 71 -8.21 -2.19 12.28
C VAL A 71 -9.21 -2.65 13.32
N ILE A 72 -8.98 -2.27 14.57
CA ILE A 72 -9.93 -2.44 15.67
C ILE A 72 -10.79 -1.18 15.74
N ILE A 73 -12.11 -1.35 15.74
CA ILE A 73 -13.07 -0.26 15.82
C ILE A 73 -13.83 -0.38 17.14
N GLU A 74 -13.83 0.69 17.91
CA GLU A 74 -14.44 0.80 19.24
C GLU A 74 -15.56 1.84 19.21
N THR A 75 -16.63 1.59 19.96
CA THR A 75 -17.71 2.56 20.19
C THR A 75 -17.32 3.53 21.28
N THR A 76 -17.65 4.81 21.10
CA THR A 76 -17.43 5.87 22.09
C THR A 76 -18.73 6.60 22.39
N THR A 77 -18.74 7.51 23.36
CA THR A 77 -19.90 8.36 23.66
C THR A 77 -20.25 9.34 22.54
N THR A 78 -19.34 9.57 21.58
CA THR A 78 -19.52 10.58 20.52
C THR A 78 -19.48 10.02 19.09
N GLY A 79 -19.41 8.70 18.95
CA GLY A 79 -19.24 8.00 17.67
C GLY A 79 -18.36 6.77 17.83
N PHE A 80 -17.29 6.68 17.05
CA PHE A 80 -16.37 5.56 16.97
C PHE A 80 -14.91 6.04 16.99
N SER A 81 -14.04 5.23 17.57
CA SER A 81 -12.58 5.35 17.47
C SER A 81 -12.02 4.08 16.86
N ALA A 82 -10.84 4.17 16.26
CA ALA A 82 -10.17 3.01 15.71
C ALA A 82 -8.65 3.13 15.77
N TYR A 83 -7.99 1.99 15.82
CA TYR A 83 -6.53 1.88 15.79
C TYR A 83 -6.11 0.58 15.07
N SER A 84 -4.86 0.52 14.61
CA SER A 84 -4.25 -0.70 14.07
C SER A 84 -3.23 -1.26 15.07
N PRO A 85 -3.35 -2.52 15.53
CA PRO A 85 -2.39 -3.11 16.47
C PRO A 85 -0.97 -3.22 15.90
N ASP A 86 -0.85 -3.39 14.59
CA ASP A 86 0.44 -3.51 13.88
C ASP A 86 1.07 -2.15 13.55
N LEU A 87 0.34 -1.03 13.75
CA LEU A 87 0.83 0.34 13.52
C LEU A 87 0.66 1.20 14.79
N PRO A 88 1.52 1.02 15.81
CA PRO A 88 1.44 1.77 17.05
C PRO A 88 1.40 3.28 16.83
N GLY A 89 0.40 3.96 17.40
CA GLY A 89 0.21 5.41 17.27
C GLY A 89 -0.60 5.84 16.04
N CYS A 90 -1.01 4.91 15.16
CA CYS A 90 -1.93 5.21 14.05
C CYS A 90 -3.39 5.03 14.49
N VAL A 91 -4.13 6.13 14.59
CA VAL A 91 -5.53 6.16 15.09
C VAL A 91 -6.41 7.05 14.23
N ALA A 92 -7.73 6.85 14.32
CA ALA A 92 -8.73 7.75 13.74
C ALA A 92 -10.05 7.69 14.52
N THR A 93 -10.93 8.67 14.28
CA THR A 93 -12.27 8.74 14.85
C THR A 93 -13.29 9.02 13.76
N GLY A 94 -14.56 8.68 13.98
CA GLY A 94 -15.66 9.02 13.07
C GLY A 94 -17.02 8.95 13.77
N LYS A 95 -18.06 9.59 13.23
CA LYS A 95 -19.43 9.51 13.75
C LYS A 95 -20.13 8.20 13.40
N THR A 96 -19.69 7.55 12.31
CA THR A 96 -20.23 6.27 11.86
C THR A 96 -19.11 5.23 11.66
N LYS A 97 -19.47 3.94 11.63
CA LYS A 97 -18.52 2.86 11.31
C LYS A 97 -17.84 3.07 9.95
N GLN A 98 -18.61 3.46 8.93
CA GLN A 98 -18.08 3.73 7.60
C GLN A 98 -17.11 4.91 7.58
N GLU A 99 -17.43 5.98 8.32
CA GLU A 99 -16.56 7.15 8.42
C GLU A 99 -15.23 6.82 9.10
N VAL A 100 -15.26 6.10 10.24
CA VAL A 100 -14.02 5.74 10.92
C VAL A 100 -13.17 4.75 10.10
N GLU A 101 -13.79 3.85 9.33
CA GLU A 101 -13.08 2.97 8.38
C GLU A 101 -12.37 3.79 7.28
N GLN A 102 -13.04 4.77 6.68
CA GLN A 102 -12.46 5.66 5.69
C GLN A 102 -11.30 6.47 6.29
N ASN A 103 -11.53 7.07 7.47
CA ASN A 103 -10.52 7.86 8.16
C ASN A 103 -9.30 7.00 8.55
N MET A 104 -9.49 5.73 8.95
CA MET A 104 -8.37 4.83 9.22
C MET A 104 -7.59 4.46 7.96
N SER A 105 -8.24 4.26 6.82
CA SER A 105 -7.57 4.03 5.55
C SER A 105 -6.64 5.20 5.19
N GLU A 106 -7.12 6.43 5.36
CA GLU A 106 -6.35 7.65 5.14
C GLU A 106 -5.23 7.82 6.16
N ALA A 107 -5.51 7.60 7.45
CA ALA A 107 -4.54 7.68 8.52
C ALA A 107 -3.39 6.67 8.34
N ILE A 108 -3.70 5.43 7.98
CA ILE A 108 -2.68 4.40 7.70
C ILE A 108 -1.82 4.81 6.50
N ALA A 109 -2.44 5.26 5.40
CA ALA A 109 -1.68 5.70 4.24
C ALA A 109 -0.70 6.84 4.57
N PHE A 110 -1.17 7.84 5.33
CA PHE A 110 -0.35 8.96 5.78
C PHE A 110 0.73 8.54 6.78
N HIS A 111 0.42 7.65 7.71
CA HIS A 111 1.36 7.12 8.70
C HIS A 111 2.51 6.36 8.02
N LEU A 112 2.20 5.47 7.08
CA LEU A 112 3.21 4.71 6.32
C LEU A 112 4.08 5.62 5.43
N GLU A 113 3.50 6.67 4.86
CA GLU A 113 4.26 7.70 4.14
C GLU A 113 5.25 8.40 5.07
N GLY A 114 4.80 8.86 6.24
CA GLY A 114 5.66 9.46 7.26
C GLY A 114 6.79 8.54 7.71
N MET A 115 6.49 7.26 8.01
CA MET A 115 7.50 6.26 8.36
C MET A 115 8.56 6.11 7.27
N ARG A 116 8.15 6.10 6.00
CA ARG A 116 9.09 5.99 4.87
C ARG A 116 9.99 7.21 4.74
N LEU A 117 9.45 8.42 4.91
CA LEU A 117 10.21 9.67 4.82
C LEU A 117 11.29 9.74 5.92
N GLU A 118 10.97 9.23 7.11
CA GLU A 118 11.90 9.14 8.24
C GLU A 118 12.86 7.92 8.15
N GLY A 119 12.79 7.13 7.08
CA GLY A 119 13.62 5.94 6.90
C GLY A 119 13.31 4.81 7.88
N LEU A 120 12.14 4.84 8.54
CA LEU A 120 11.68 3.78 9.43
C LEU A 120 11.26 2.55 8.64
N THR A 121 11.43 1.38 9.26
CA THR A 121 10.96 0.13 8.67
C THR A 121 9.45 0.04 8.74
N ILE A 122 8.80 -0.20 7.61
CA ILE A 122 7.35 -0.46 7.56
C ILE A 122 7.06 -1.82 8.19
N PRO A 123 6.19 -1.92 9.22
CA PRO A 123 5.92 -3.20 9.88
C PRO A 123 5.10 -4.10 8.94
N GLU A 124 5.35 -5.41 8.97
CA GLU A 124 4.47 -6.35 8.27
C GLU A 124 3.15 -6.51 9.07
N PRO A 125 1.99 -6.67 8.40
CA PRO A 125 0.73 -6.88 9.10
C PRO A 125 0.73 -8.31 9.65
N THR A 126 0.67 -8.45 10.97
CA THR A 126 0.72 -9.74 11.67
C THR A 126 -0.55 -10.04 12.46
N SER A 127 -1.40 -9.03 12.65
CA SER A 127 -2.61 -9.14 13.45
C SER A 127 -3.77 -9.72 12.65
N PHE A 128 -4.57 -10.57 13.31
CA PHE A 128 -5.80 -11.16 12.76
C PHE A 128 -6.90 -11.14 13.82
N SER A 129 -8.16 -11.11 13.36
CA SER A 129 -9.34 -11.20 14.22
C SER A 129 -9.99 -12.59 14.10
N ALA A 130 -10.50 -13.13 15.20
CA ALA A 130 -11.31 -14.34 15.21
C ALA A 130 -12.60 -14.12 16.03
N TYR A 131 -13.71 -14.64 15.53
CA TYR A 131 -14.97 -14.74 16.29
C TYR A 131 -15.09 -16.16 16.83
N VAL A 132 -15.47 -16.30 18.10
CA VAL A 132 -15.66 -17.60 18.76
C VAL A 132 -17.10 -17.70 19.23
N THR A 133 -17.74 -18.83 18.97
CA THR A 133 -19.08 -19.13 19.49
C THR A 133 -18.93 -19.81 20.85
N VAL A 134 -19.64 -19.28 21.85
CA VAL A 134 -19.72 -19.87 23.20
C VAL A 134 -21.19 -20.10 23.55
N ALA A 135 -21.48 -21.14 24.32
CA ALA A 135 -22.80 -21.29 24.95
C ALA A 135 -22.86 -20.29 26.11
N ALA A 136 -23.88 -19.43 26.11
CA ALA A 136 -24.12 -18.41 27.13
C ALA A 136 -25.42 -18.69 27.88
#